data_AF-A0A941AGN7-F1
#
_entry.id   AF-A0A941AGN7-F1
#
_cell.length_a   1.000
_cell.length_b   1.000
_cell.length_c   1.000
_cell.angle_alpha   90.00
_cell.angle_beta   90.00
_cell.angle_gamma   90.00
#
_symmetry.space_group_name_H-M   'P 1'
#
loop_
_entity.id
_entity.type
_entity.pdbx_description
1 polymer ?
#
loop_
_entity_poly.entity_id
_entity_poly.type
_entity_poly.pdbx_seq_one_letter_code
_entity_poly.pdbx_strand_id
1 'polypeptide(L)'
;MKRQAKGEPCCATPAFGGCKVESLVTVDERGQMVLPKDLRDKAGIKGGDKLAVIGWEKEGKVCCLSLIKVEELSTMVKGVLGPMMGDLLLKG
;
A
#
# COMPACT_ATOMS: atom_id res chain seq x y z
N MET A 1 12.19 -24.35 -24.40
CA MET A 1 11.91 -24.81 -23.02
C MET A 1 10.86 -23.86 -22.44
N LYS A 2 9.54 -24.17 -22.45
CA LYS A 2 8.73 -24.78 -21.36
C LYS A 2 9.21 -24.36 -19.96
N ARG A 3 8.44 -23.76 -19.03
CA ARG A 3 6.99 -23.54 -18.85
C ARG A 3 6.77 -22.33 -17.93
N GLN A 4 5.64 -21.65 -18.11
CA GLN A 4 5.16 -20.54 -17.28
C GLN A 4 4.94 -20.99 -15.83
N ALA A 5 5.40 -20.18 -14.86
CA ALA A 5 4.92 -20.22 -13.48
C ALA A 5 3.87 -19.11 -13.32
N LYS A 6 2.59 -19.50 -13.34
CA LYS A 6 1.46 -18.61 -13.13
C LYS A 6 1.28 -18.43 -11.62
N GLY A 7 2.02 -17.49 -11.04
CA GLY A 7 1.81 -17.07 -9.65
C GLY A 7 0.53 -16.23 -9.56
N GLU A 8 -0.36 -16.58 -8.64
CA GLU A 8 -1.49 -15.73 -8.28
C GLU A 8 -1.00 -14.32 -7.94
N PRO A 9 -1.63 -13.25 -8.48
CA PRO A 9 -1.23 -11.88 -8.17
C PRO A 9 -1.37 -11.68 -6.66
N CYS A 10 -0.30 -11.22 -5.98
CA CYS A 10 -0.35 -10.95 -4.53
C CYS A 10 -1.44 -9.91 -4.17
N CYS A 11 -2.00 -9.22 -5.18
CA CYS A 11 -2.99 -8.15 -5.04
C CYS A 11 -4.27 -8.43 -5.87
N ALA A 12 -4.92 -9.59 -5.69
CA ALA A 12 -6.24 -9.82 -6.28
C ALA A 12 -7.26 -8.83 -5.67
N THR A 13 -7.69 -7.86 -6.47
CA THR A 13 -8.51 -6.68 -6.11
C THR A 13 -9.89 -7.02 -5.56
N PRO A 14 -10.24 -6.53 -4.36
CA PRO A 14 -11.57 -6.03 -4.07
C PRO A 14 -11.57 -4.50 -4.25
N ALA A 15 -12.23 -4.02 -5.30
CA ALA A 15 -12.78 -2.66 -5.41
C ALA A 15 -11.87 -1.42 -5.24
N PHE A 16 -10.57 -1.47 -5.60
CA PHE A 16 -9.77 -0.27 -5.85
C PHE A 16 -9.15 -0.36 -7.25
N GLY A 17 -9.19 0.75 -8.00
CA GLY A 17 -8.89 0.82 -9.44
C GLY A 17 -7.59 0.14 -9.89
N GLY A 18 -7.55 -0.28 -11.15
CA GLY A 18 -6.51 -1.14 -11.72
C GLY A 18 -5.07 -0.74 -11.37
N CYS A 19 -4.26 -1.71 -10.95
CA CYS A 19 -2.85 -1.51 -10.67
C CYS A 19 -2.08 -1.27 -11.98
N LYS A 20 -1.52 -0.07 -12.15
CA LYS A 20 -0.65 0.31 -13.27
C LYS A 20 0.76 0.57 -12.76
N VAL A 21 1.76 -0.02 -13.43
CA VAL A 21 3.16 0.31 -13.16
C VAL A 21 3.41 1.74 -13.65
N GLU A 22 3.59 2.67 -12.71
CA GLU A 22 3.83 4.09 -13.00
C GLU A 22 5.31 4.41 -13.22
N SER A 23 6.21 3.76 -12.47
CA SER A 23 7.65 3.94 -12.59
C SER A 23 8.41 2.76 -12.02
N LEU A 24 9.62 2.56 -12.51
CA LEU A 24 10.64 1.75 -11.88
C LEU A 24 11.55 2.68 -11.06
N VAL A 25 11.87 2.30 -9.83
CA VAL A 25 12.79 3.04 -8.96
C VAL A 25 13.82 2.06 -8.40
N THR A 26 15.06 2.52 -8.28
CA THR A 26 16.13 1.77 -7.62
C THR A 26 16.24 2.20 -6.17
N VAL A 27 16.62 1.25 -5.32
CA VAL A 27 17.05 1.53 -3.95
C VAL A 27 18.53 1.84 -4.00
N ASP A 28 18.95 2.97 -3.44
CA ASP A 28 20.36 3.33 -3.38
C ASP A 28 21.13 2.53 -2.30
N GLU A 29 22.44 2.71 -2.22
CA GLU A 29 23.30 2.02 -1.22
C GLU A 29 22.93 2.35 0.24
N ARG A 30 22.22 3.46 0.46
CA ARG A 30 21.74 3.90 1.77
C ARG A 30 20.35 3.35 2.08
N GLY A 31 19.77 2.56 1.18
CA GLY A 31 18.43 2.00 1.34
C GLY A 31 17.31 2.98 0.98
N GLN A 32 17.60 4.11 0.32
CA GLN A 32 16.61 5.13 -0.01
C GLN A 32 15.96 4.87 -1.37
N MET A 33 14.66 5.13 -1.45
CA MET A 33 13.91 5.18 -2.70
C MET A 33 13.51 6.62 -3.00
N VAL A 34 13.80 7.10 -4.20
CA VAL A 34 13.38 8.43 -4.64
C VAL A 34 12.13 8.30 -5.49
N LEU A 35 11.02 8.85 -4.99
CA LEU A 35 9.79 8.94 -5.78
C LEU A 35 9.97 9.94 -6.94
N PRO A 36 9.69 9.55 -8.19
CA PRO A 36 9.71 10.45 -9.33
C PRO A 36 8.80 11.65 -9.10
N LYS A 37 9.17 12.80 -9.65
CA LYS A 37 8.42 14.05 -9.47
C LYS A 37 6.97 13.89 -9.94
N ASP A 38 6.76 13.32 -11.13
CA ASP A 38 5.43 13.16 -11.71
C ASP A 38 4.51 12.29 -10.85
N LEU A 39 5.05 11.24 -10.22
CA LEU A 39 4.30 10.37 -9.31
C LEU A 39 3.94 11.12 -8.01
N ARG A 40 4.87 11.90 -7.46
CA ARG A 40 4.62 12.73 -6.27
C ARG A 40 3.54 13.78 -6.54
N ASP A 41 3.59 14.44 -7.69
CA ASP A 41 2.64 15.48 -8.07
C ASP A 41 1.23 14.89 -8.25
N LYS A 42 1.09 13.74 -8.94
CA LYS A 42 -0.18 13.03 -9.08
C LYS A 42 -0.76 12.53 -7.75
N ALA A 43 0.10 12.02 -6.86
CA ALA A 43 -0.30 11.51 -5.55
C ALA A 43 -0.42 12.61 -4.49
N GLY A 44 -0.17 13.88 -4.84
CA GLY A 44 -0.22 15.00 -3.90
C GLY A 44 0.76 14.88 -2.73
N ILE A 45 1.92 14.24 -2.92
CA ILE A 45 2.95 14.04 -1.90
C ILE A 45 3.92 15.23 -1.90
N LYS A 46 4.04 15.90 -0.75
CA LYS A 46 4.89 17.08 -0.56
C LYS A 46 6.02 16.81 0.45
N GLY A 47 7.02 17.68 0.46
CA GLY A 47 8.09 17.62 1.46
C GLY A 47 7.52 17.80 2.86
N GLY A 48 7.84 16.87 3.76
CA GLY A 48 7.31 16.84 5.14
C GLY A 48 6.12 15.90 5.32
N ASP A 49 5.50 15.43 4.24
CA ASP A 49 4.44 14.41 4.34
C ASP A 49 5.00 13.10 4.90
N LYS A 50 4.20 12.45 5.76
CA LYS A 50 4.53 11.13 6.31
C LYS A 50 3.72 10.06 5.58
N LEU A 51 4.42 9.00 5.16
CA LEU A 51 3.82 7.82 4.56
C LEU A 51 3.93 6.65 5.54
N ALA A 52 2.83 5.94 5.73
CA ALA A 52 2.81 4.63 6.35
C ALA A 52 3.28 3.59 5.32
N VAL A 53 4.24 2.75 5.71
CA VAL A 53 4.71 1.61 4.93
C VAL A 53 4.06 0.35 5.50
N ILE A 54 3.28 -0.36 4.68
CA ILE A 54 2.60 -1.58 5.07
C ILE A 54 3.21 -2.74 4.28
N GLY A 55 3.77 -3.72 4.99
CA GLY A 55 4.27 -4.95 4.39
C GLY A 55 3.16 -5.98 4.26
N TRP A 56 2.96 -6.49 3.04
CA TRP A 56 2.08 -7.62 2.80
C TRP A 56 2.89 -8.89 2.74
N GLU A 57 2.44 -9.91 3.45
CA GLU A 57 3.12 -11.19 3.51
C GLU A 57 2.36 -12.26 2.71
N LYS A 58 3.14 -13.08 2.01
CA LYS A 58 2.68 -14.33 1.40
C LYS A 58 3.66 -15.43 1.80
N GLU A 59 3.14 -16.50 2.39
CA GLU A 59 3.95 -17.65 2.83
C GLU A 59 5.11 -17.25 3.78
N GLY A 60 4.84 -16.31 4.68
CA GLY A 60 5.82 -15.84 5.67
C GLY A 60 6.95 -14.96 5.10
N LYS A 61 6.80 -14.48 3.86
CA LYS A 61 7.72 -13.53 3.23
C LYS A 61 6.97 -12.28 2.77
N VAL A 62 7.56 -11.11 2.98
CA VAL A 62 7.01 -9.86 2.45
C VAL A 62 7.02 -9.91 0.93
N CYS A 63 5.83 -9.93 0.30
CA CYS A 63 5.67 -9.99 -1.16
C CYS A 63 5.63 -8.59 -1.79
N CYS A 64 5.06 -7.60 -1.08
CA CYS A 64 4.96 -6.23 -1.55
C CYS A 64 4.80 -5.24 -0.39
N LEU A 65 5.11 -3.97 -0.69
CA LEU A 65 4.91 -2.84 0.20
C LEU A 65 3.80 -1.95 -0.35
N SER A 66 2.93 -1.47 0.53
CA SER A 66 2.00 -0.38 0.23
C SER A 66 2.42 0.88 0.98
N LEU A 67 2.32 2.01 0.29
CA LEU A 67 2.63 3.34 0.81
C LEU A 67 1.33 4.14 0.87
N ILE A 68 0.95 4.62 2.05
CA ILE A 68 -0.30 5.37 2.27
C ILE A 68 0.03 6.64 3.05
N LYS A 69 -0.53 7.80 2.68
CA LYS A 69 -0.37 9.01 3.48
C LYS A 69 -0.99 8.82 4.86
N VAL A 70 -0.29 9.21 5.92
CA VAL A 70 -0.77 9.01 7.31
C VAL A 70 -2.11 9.72 7.57
N GLU A 71 -2.34 10.86 6.90
CA GLU A 71 -3.61 11.58 6.95
C GLU A 71 -4.78 10.77 6.37
N GLU A 72 -4.54 10.02 5.28
CA GLU A 72 -5.55 9.15 4.66
C GLU A 72 -5.74 7.86 5.45
N LEU A 73 -4.66 7.31 6.01
CA LEU A 73 -4.71 6.10 6.85
C LEU A 73 -5.64 6.31 8.04
N SER A 74 -5.60 7.49 8.68
CA SER A 74 -6.49 7.82 9.81
C SER A 74 -7.97 7.76 9.43
N THR A 75 -8.30 8.14 8.19
CA THR A 75 -9.66 8.08 7.65
C THR A 75 -10.06 6.64 7.35
N MET A 76 -9.16 5.84 6.76
CA MET A 76 -9.40 4.42 6.47
C MET A 76 -9.58 3.59 7.75
N VAL A 77 -8.70 3.78 8.74
CA VAL A 77 -8.76 3.09 10.03
C VAL A 77 -10.05 3.46 10.77
N LYS A 78 -10.49 4.72 10.74
CA LYS A 78 -11.82 5.10 11.27
C LYS A 78 -12.97 4.46 10.50
N GLY A 79 -12.85 4.32 9.18
CA GLY A 79 -13.86 3.65 8.35
C GLY A 79 -13.96 2.13 8.58
N VAL A 80 -12.86 1.48 8.95
CA VAL A 80 -12.80 0.01 9.18
C VAL A 80 -12.96 -0.35 10.67
N LEU A 81 -12.26 0.34 11.58
CA LEU A 81 -12.40 0.13 13.03
C LEU A 81 -13.64 0.82 13.62
N GLY A 82 -14.17 1.88 13.01
CA GLY A 82 -15.38 2.56 13.49
C GLY A 82 -16.59 1.61 13.60
N PRO A 83 -16.90 0.84 12.54
CA PRO A 83 -17.93 -0.21 12.60
C PRO A 83 -17.60 -1.30 13.63
N MET A 84 -16.35 -1.76 13.71
CA MET A 84 -15.96 -2.83 14.64
C MET A 84 -15.99 -2.39 16.12
N MET A 85 -15.71 -1.13 16.41
CA MET A 85 -15.88 -0.55 17.76
C MET A 85 -17.35 -0.26 18.07
N GLY A 86 -18.16 0.10 17.06
CA GLY A 86 -19.62 0.20 17.20
C GLY A 86 -20.27 -1.14 17.56
N ASP A 87 -19.84 -2.22 16.91
CA ASP A 87 -20.29 -3.59 17.22
C ASP A 87 -19.83 -4.08 18.60
N LEU A 88 -18.69 -3.59 19.10
CA LEU A 88 -18.20 -3.92 20.44
C LEU A 88 -18.98 -3.20 21.55
N LEU A 89 -19.51 -2.01 21.28
CA LEU A 89 -20.27 -1.20 22.25
C LEU A 89 -21.77 -1.51 22.27
N LEU A 90 -22.30 -2.18 21.26
CA LEU A 90 -23.71 -2.66 21.20
C LEU A 90 -23.90 -4.05 21.81
N LYS A 91 -22.82 -4.67 22.31
CA LYS A 91 -22.84 -6.00 22.93
C LYS A 91 -22.42 -5.93 24.41
N GLY A 92 -22.82 -4.86 25.08
CA GLY A 92 -22.75 -4.68 26.54
C GLY A 92 -24.15 -4.76 27.16
#